data_AF-A0AAW7YYP5-F1
#
_entry.id   AF-A0AAW7YYP5-F1
#
_cell.length_a   1.000
_cell.length_b   1.000
_cell.length_c   1.000
_cell.angle_alpha   90.00
_cell.angle_beta   90.00
_cell.angle_gamma   90.00
#
_symmetry.space_group_name_H-M   'P 1'
#
loop_
_entity.id
_entity.type
_entity.pdbx_description
1 polymer ?
#
loop_
_entity_poly.entity_id
_entity_poly.type
_entity_poly.pdbx_seq_one_letter_code
_entity_poly.pdbx_strand_id
1 'polypeptide(L)'
;LSNKFCDITRGDYVNSVSFGLRGSDGNDVIFIFAREFSGRPYIFSFTNAYHGSAFGAVSMSAISLNLRKSYGPLLNGVYHSPFP
;
A
#
# COMPACT_ATOMS: atom_id res chain seq x y z
N LEU A 1 5.96 6.12 -21.24
CA LEU A 1 4.76 6.23 -20.37
C LEU A 1 5.09 6.81 -19.00
N SER A 2 6.20 6.43 -18.37
CA SER A 2 6.66 6.96 -17.07
C SER A 2 6.67 8.49 -17.01
N ASN A 3 7.33 9.17 -17.96
CA ASN A 3 7.41 10.64 -17.97
C ASN A 3 6.02 11.28 -17.99
N LYS A 4 5.09 10.73 -18.79
CA LYS A 4 3.70 11.20 -18.83
C LYS A 4 3.01 11.08 -17.47
N PHE A 5 3.29 10.02 -16.70
CA PHE A 5 2.77 9.88 -15.34
C PHE A 5 3.40 10.89 -14.38
N CYS A 6 4.72 11.08 -14.46
CA CYS A 6 5.44 12.11 -13.70
C CYS A 6 4.82 13.51 -13.91
N ASP A 7 4.52 13.86 -15.17
CA ASP A 7 3.99 15.18 -15.55
C ASP A 7 2.57 15.45 -15.05
N ILE A 8 1.72 14.41 -14.94
CA ILE A 8 0.31 14.57 -14.53
C ILE A 8 0.08 14.44 -13.02
N THR A 9 1.02 13.83 -12.28
CA THR A 9 0.91 13.76 -10.82
C THR A 9 1.14 15.13 -10.19
N ARG A 10 0.30 15.50 -9.21
CA ARG A 10 0.33 16.83 -8.59
C ARG A 10 1.55 17.01 -7.69
N GLY A 11 2.22 18.16 -7.78
CA GLY A 11 3.23 18.63 -6.83
C GLY A 11 4.51 19.11 -7.51
N ASP A 12 5.24 20.01 -6.84
CA ASP A 12 6.48 20.59 -7.36
C ASP A 12 7.70 19.82 -6.83
N TYR A 13 7.78 18.53 -7.15
CA TYR A 13 8.88 17.66 -6.75
C TYR A 13 9.33 16.75 -7.89
N VAL A 14 10.61 16.39 -7.87
CA VAL A 14 11.15 15.37 -8.79
C VAL A 14 10.59 14.01 -8.38
N ASN A 15 9.97 13.32 -9.33
CA ASN A 15 9.33 12.03 -9.10
C ASN A 15 9.77 10.99 -10.15
N SER A 16 9.58 9.72 -9.82
CA SER A 16 9.89 8.57 -10.66
C SER A 16 8.75 7.58 -10.60
N VAL A 17 8.62 6.74 -11.63
CA VAL A 17 7.55 5.75 -11.77
C VAL A 17 8.14 4.35 -11.80
N SER A 18 7.61 3.48 -10.95
CA SER A 18 7.81 2.03 -11.03
C SER A 18 6.53 1.37 -11.51
N PHE A 19 6.64 0.40 -12.43
CA PHE A 19 5.49 -0.31 -12.99
C PHE A 19 5.29 -1.66 -12.33
N GLY A 20 4.03 -1.94 -11.99
CA GLY A 20 3.57 -3.25 -11.56
C GLY A 20 2.57 -3.85 -12.56
N LEU A 21 2.07 -5.05 -12.26
CA LEU A 21 1.08 -5.76 -13.08
C LEU A 21 -0.36 -5.49 -12.60
N ARG A 22 -0.56 -5.23 -11.31
CA ARG A 22 -1.88 -5.06 -10.68
C ARG A 22 -1.82 -4.02 -9.58
N GLY A 23 -2.92 -3.33 -9.28
CA GLY A 23 -2.93 -2.35 -8.18
C GLY A 23 -2.47 -2.92 -6.82
N SER A 24 -2.65 -4.22 -6.60
CA SER A 24 -2.19 -4.89 -5.39
C SER A 24 -0.66 -4.97 -5.26
N ASP A 25 0.09 -5.18 -6.35
CA ASP A 25 1.56 -5.22 -6.28
C ASP A 25 2.15 -3.81 -6.13
N GLY A 26 1.49 -2.79 -6.69
CA GLY A 26 1.82 -1.40 -6.45
C GLY A 26 1.78 -1.06 -4.96
N ASN A 27 0.77 -1.56 -4.24
CA ASN A 27 0.66 -1.37 -2.79
C ASN A 27 1.74 -2.14 -2.00
N ASP A 28 2.16 -3.32 -2.45
CA ASP A 28 3.30 -4.04 -1.86
C ASP A 28 4.62 -3.26 -2.09
N VAL A 29 4.79 -2.63 -3.25
CA VAL A 29 5.96 -1.78 -3.54
C VAL A 29 5.96 -0.51 -2.69
N ILE A 30 4.80 0.09 -2.43
CA ILE A 30 4.67 1.25 -1.51
C ILE A 30 5.20 0.88 -0.12
N PHE A 31 4.90 -0.33 0.37
CA PHE A 31 5.42 -0.82 1.65
C PHE A 31 6.96 -0.81 1.67
N ILE A 32 7.60 -1.26 0.60
CA ILE A 32 9.06 -1.28 0.48
C ILE A 32 9.62 0.14 0.43
N PHE A 33 9.12 0.98 -0.49
CA PHE A 33 9.64 2.34 -0.68
C PHE A 33 9.44 3.22 0.56
N ALA A 34 8.27 3.16 1.20
CA ALA A 34 8.01 3.96 2.40
C ALA A 34 8.93 3.55 3.57
N ARG A 35 9.16 2.24 3.75
CA ARG A 35 10.02 1.74 4.84
C ARG A 35 11.49 2.02 4.58
N GLU A 36 11.96 1.82 3.34
CA GLU A 36 13.35 2.10 2.95
C GLU A 36 13.66 3.58 3.10
N PHE A 37 12.79 4.45 2.57
CA PHE A 37 13.01 5.90 2.62
C PHE A 37 12.97 6.46 4.04
N SER A 38 12.03 5.99 4.87
CA SER A 38 11.83 6.54 6.22
C SER A 38 12.65 5.86 7.31
N GLY A 39 13.15 4.64 7.07
CA GLY A 39 13.70 3.76 8.10
C GLY A 39 12.68 3.31 9.15
N ARG A 40 11.38 3.58 8.95
CA ARG A 40 10.32 3.28 9.93
C ARG A 40 9.62 1.97 9.54
N PRO A 41 9.41 1.04 10.48
CA PRO A 41 8.86 -0.27 10.15
C PRO A 41 7.34 -0.31 10.04
N TYR A 42 6.65 0.73 10.52
CA TYR A 42 5.20 0.72 10.72
C TYR A 42 4.46 1.37 9.56
N ILE A 43 3.32 0.78 9.21
CA ILE A 43 2.39 1.29 8.20
C ILE A 43 1.02 1.47 8.84
N PHE A 44 0.36 2.57 8.46
CA PHE A 44 -0.97 2.92 8.91
C PHE A 44 -1.95 2.87 7.74
N SER A 45 -3.11 2.28 7.97
CA SER A 45 -4.23 2.23 7.03
C SER A 45 -5.54 2.48 7.79
N PHE A 46 -6.65 2.47 7.07
CA PHE A 46 -7.97 2.71 7.66
C PHE A 46 -8.82 1.45 7.66
N THR A 47 -9.68 1.31 8.67
CA THR A 47 -10.80 0.37 8.61
C THR A 47 -11.67 0.73 7.41
N ASN A 48 -12.25 -0.27 6.74
CA ASN A 48 -12.99 -0.12 5.48
C ASN A 48 -12.13 0.17 4.23
N ALA A 49 -10.79 0.26 4.34
CA ALA A 49 -9.92 0.44 3.18
C ALA A 49 -9.72 -0.87 2.38
N TYR A 50 -9.57 -0.76 1.06
CA TYR A 50 -9.20 -1.85 0.16
C TYR A 50 -7.93 -1.51 -0.63
N HIS A 51 -6.86 -2.28 -0.39
CA HIS A 51 -5.56 -2.14 -1.03
C HIS A 51 -5.20 -3.34 -1.92
N GLY A 52 -6.10 -4.31 -2.06
CA GLY A 52 -5.87 -5.53 -2.86
C GLY A 52 -5.72 -6.80 -2.03
N SER A 53 -5.21 -7.85 -2.69
CA SER A 53 -5.21 -9.24 -2.20
C SER A 53 -3.83 -9.93 -2.25
N ALA A 54 -2.78 -9.24 -2.70
CA ALA A 54 -1.40 -9.64 -2.45
C ALA A 54 -1.08 -9.52 -0.96
N PHE A 55 -0.02 -10.17 -0.48
CA PHE A 55 0.19 -10.34 0.95
C PHE A 55 0.44 -9.01 1.69
N GLY A 56 1.14 -8.04 1.08
CA GLY A 56 1.31 -6.71 1.66
C GLY A 56 0.02 -5.89 1.65
N ALA A 57 -0.59 -5.79 0.48
CA ALA A 57 -1.87 -5.15 0.23
C ALA A 57 -2.97 -5.64 1.15
N VAL A 58 -3.14 -6.95 1.30
CA VAL A 58 -4.19 -7.53 2.13
C VAL A 58 -3.97 -7.26 3.63
N SER A 59 -2.70 -7.16 4.05
CA SER A 59 -2.31 -6.69 5.37
C SER A 59 -2.76 -5.25 5.63
N MET A 60 -2.91 -4.42 4.60
CA MET A 60 -3.45 -3.06 4.68
C MET A 60 -4.97 -2.98 4.46
N SER A 61 -5.59 -3.94 3.76
CA SER A 61 -7.02 -3.98 3.41
C SER A 61 -7.94 -4.38 4.58
N ALA A 62 -8.77 -3.49 5.11
CA ALA A 62 -9.68 -3.76 6.22
C ALA A 62 -11.18 -3.59 5.86
N ILE A 63 -11.55 -3.86 4.60
CA ILE A 63 -12.92 -3.76 4.10
C ILE A 63 -13.78 -5.01 4.33
N SER A 64 -13.18 -6.19 4.49
CA SER A 64 -13.91 -7.44 4.69
C SER A 64 -13.11 -8.42 5.53
N LEU A 65 -13.79 -9.11 6.44
CA LEU A 65 -13.21 -10.21 7.22
C LEU A 65 -12.78 -11.36 6.31
N ASN A 66 -13.52 -11.62 5.22
CA ASN A 66 -13.22 -12.71 4.29
C ASN A 66 -11.90 -12.50 3.54
N LEU A 67 -11.46 -11.25 3.37
CA LEU A 67 -10.15 -10.91 2.81
C LEU A 67 -9.00 -11.19 3.77
N ARG A 68 -9.23 -11.66 4.99
CA ARG A 68 -8.16 -11.92 5.97
C ARG A 68 -8.34 -13.25 6.71
N LYS A 69 -9.49 -13.88 6.56
CA LYS A 69 -9.87 -15.08 7.30
C LYS A 69 -9.03 -16.27 6.84
N SER A 70 -8.59 -17.09 7.80
CA SER A 70 -7.98 -18.42 7.60
C SER A 70 -6.53 -18.50 7.11
N TYR A 71 -5.83 -17.39 6.82
CA TYR A 71 -4.42 -17.43 6.39
C TYR A 71 -3.53 -16.39 7.09
N GLY A 72 -3.95 -15.94 8.27
CA GLY A 72 -3.07 -15.18 9.16
C GLY A 72 -1.92 -16.03 9.74
N PRO A 73 -0.93 -15.41 10.37
CA PRO A 73 -0.80 -13.96 10.59
C PRO A 73 -0.42 -13.20 9.32
N LEU A 74 -0.97 -11.99 9.17
CA LEU A 74 -0.60 -11.06 8.10
C LEU A 74 0.69 -10.30 8.47
N LEU A 75 1.15 -9.37 7.62
CA LEU A 75 2.37 -8.60 7.91
C LEU A 75 2.27 -7.87 9.25
N ASN A 76 3.31 -8.03 10.07
CA ASN A 76 3.47 -7.29 11.30
C ASN A 76 3.69 -5.79 11.03
N GLY A 77 3.30 -4.96 12.00
CA GLY A 77 3.52 -3.51 11.94
C GLY A 77 2.53 -2.75 11.08
N VAL A 78 1.42 -3.37 10.65
CA VAL A 78 0.30 -2.68 10.00
C VAL A 78 -0.81 -2.41 11.02
N TYR A 79 -1.20 -1.14 11.15
CA TYR A 79 -2.24 -0.69 12.07
C TYR A 79 -3.41 -0.05 11.32
N HIS A 80 -4.62 -0.22 11.85
CA HIS A 80 -5.85 0.33 11.27
C HIS A 80 -6.53 1.29 12.23
N SER A 81 -6.95 2.44 11.73
CA SER A 81 -7.81 3.41 12.44
C SER A 81 -9.13 3.61 11.71
N PRO A 82 -10.21 4.05 12.38
CA PRO A 82 -11.40 4.53 11.71
C PRO A 82 -11.10 5.63 10.69
N PHE A 83 -11.71 5.55 9.51
CA PHE A 83 -11.76 6.64 8.53
C PHE A 83 -12.88 7.62 8.95
N PRO A 84 -12.68 8.95 8.87
CA PRO A 84 -13.69 9.95 9.23
C PRO A 84 -14.91 9.97 8.31
#